data_AF-G4ZKB4-F1
#
_entry.id   AF-G4ZKB4-F1
#
_cell.length_a   1.000
_cell.length_b   1.000
_cell.length_c   1.000
_cell.angle_alpha   90.00
_cell.angle_beta   90.00
_cell.angle_gamma   90.00
#
_symmetry.space_group_name_H-M   'P 1'
#
loop_
_entity.id
_entity.type
_entity.pdbx_description
1 polymer ?
#
loop_
_entity_poly.entity_id
_entity_poly.type
_entity_poly.pdbx_seq_one_letter_code
_entity_poly.pdbx_strand_id
1 'polypeptide(L)'
;TSPKSVAAILLLTPMPCLIINLLLECIPLSDPATGLAGSGLYQLRMFFTGMISALMPSLIKLDCVPKSPVSSPFMLLLFAVSQAAIFLLTNALISLASGVFPVPLSLFTAIIPMAVAGRLMFYRR
;
A
#
# COMPACT_ATOMS: atom_id res chain seq x y z
N THR A 1 -26.17 5.92 18.11
CA THR A 1 -26.06 4.89 17.06
C THR A 1 -26.73 3.62 17.55
N SER A 2 -27.56 2.96 16.75
CA SER A 2 -28.21 1.70 17.20
C SER A 2 -27.19 0.54 17.25
N PRO A 3 -27.35 -0.46 18.13
CA PRO A 3 -26.45 -1.62 18.18
C PRO A 3 -26.32 -2.34 16.83
N LYS A 4 -27.40 -2.42 16.05
CA LYS A 4 -27.41 -3.00 14.70
C LYS A 4 -26.54 -2.20 13.72
N SER A 5 -26.58 -0.87 13.80
CA SER A 5 -25.74 0.01 12.99
C SER A 5 -24.26 -0.17 13.32
N VAL A 6 -23.91 -0.31 14.60
CA VAL A 6 -22.52 -0.56 15.03
C VAL A 6 -22.05 -1.92 14.53
N ALA A 7 -22.86 -2.97 14.68
CA ALA A 7 -22.54 -4.29 14.16
C ALA A 7 -22.34 -4.30 12.64
N ALA A 8 -23.19 -3.59 11.90
CA ALA A 8 -23.04 -3.45 10.45
C ALA A 8 -21.73 -2.74 10.08
N ILE A 9 -21.34 -1.67 10.77
CA ILE A 9 -20.06 -0.98 10.53
C ILE A 9 -18.89 -1.94 10.79
N LEU A 10 -18.88 -2.62 11.94
CA LEU A 10 -17.80 -3.55 12.29
C LEU A 10 -17.64 -4.70 11.28
N LEU A 11 -18.73 -5.17 10.68
CA LEU A 11 -18.71 -6.24 9.68
C LEU A 11 -18.39 -5.73 8.28
N LEU A 12 -18.96 -4.59 7.85
CA LEU A 12 -18.82 -4.11 6.48
C LEU A 12 -17.53 -3.32 6.24
N THR A 13 -17.04 -2.57 7.23
CA THR A 13 -15.81 -1.78 7.10
C THR A 13 -14.57 -2.60 6.73
N PRO A 14 -14.32 -3.83 7.25
CA PRO A 14 -13.18 -4.63 6.83
C PRO A 14 -13.36 -5.33 5.47
N MET A 15 -14.59 -5.49 4.97
CA MET A 15 -14.88 -6.29 3.76
C MET A 15 -14.13 -5.81 2.51
N PRO A 16 -14.06 -4.50 2.19
CA PRO A 16 -13.29 -4.03 1.04
C PRO A 16 -11.82 -4.43 1.12
N CYS A 17 -11.20 -4.30 2.30
CA CYS A 17 -9.82 -4.72 2.52
C CYS A 17 -9.66 -6.23 2.35
N LEU A 18 -10.60 -7.03 2.87
CA LEU A 18 -10.57 -8.47 2.74
C LEU A 18 -10.69 -8.92 1.28
N ILE A 19 -11.62 -8.33 0.51
CA ILE A 19 -11.79 -8.61 -0.92
C ILE A 19 -10.51 -8.27 -1.69
N ILE A 20 -9.93 -7.09 -1.45
CA ILE A 20 -8.68 -6.67 -2.08
C ILE A 20 -7.54 -7.65 -1.76
N ASN A 21 -7.38 -8.04 -0.49
CA ASN A 21 -6.33 -8.98 -0.11
C ASN A 21 -6.51 -10.34 -0.78
N LEU A 22 -7.74 -10.86 -0.87
CA LEU A 22 -8.03 -12.09 -1.60
C LEU A 22 -7.67 -11.97 -3.08
N LEU A 23 -8.04 -10.86 -3.73
CA LEU A 23 -7.68 -10.61 -5.13
C LEU A 23 -6.15 -10.56 -5.33
N LEU A 24 -5.42 -10.00 -4.37
CA LEU A 24 -3.96 -9.95 -4.40
C LEU A 24 -3.32 -11.32 -4.11
N GLU A 25 -3.94 -12.16 -3.29
CA GLU A 25 -3.52 -13.54 -3.06
C GLU A 25 -3.76 -14.45 -4.26
N CYS A 26 -4.73 -14.12 -5.11
CA CYS A 26 -4.92 -14.81 -6.39
C CYS A 26 -3.75 -14.59 -7.37
N ILE A 27 -2.86 -13.62 -7.13
CA ILE A 27 -1.66 -13.42 -7.95
C ILE A 27 -0.63 -14.50 -7.57
N PRO A 28 -0.27 -15.41 -8.49
CA PRO A 28 0.59 -16.52 -8.15
C PRO A 28 2.02 -16.05 -7.87
N LEU A 29 2.67 -16.68 -6.90
CA LEU A 29 4.08 -16.47 -6.58
C LEU A 29 4.92 -17.53 -7.29
N SER A 30 6.01 -17.10 -7.91
CA SER A 30 7.01 -18.01 -8.49
C SER A 30 7.92 -18.60 -7.41
N ASP A 31 8.75 -19.57 -7.79
CA ASP A 31 9.71 -20.19 -6.87
C ASP A 31 10.68 -19.14 -6.31
N PRO A 32 10.75 -18.95 -4.98
CA PRO A 32 11.60 -17.96 -4.31
C PRO A 32 13.09 -18.03 -4.70
N ALA A 33 13.58 -19.19 -5.14
CA ALA A 33 14.96 -19.41 -5.56
C ALA A 33 15.31 -18.77 -6.92
N THR A 34 14.31 -18.32 -7.69
CA THR A 34 14.52 -17.67 -9.00
C THR A 34 15.00 -16.22 -8.90
N GLY A 35 15.14 -15.68 -7.68
CA GLY A 35 15.65 -14.34 -7.41
C GLY A 35 14.79 -13.22 -8.04
N LEU A 36 15.40 -12.06 -8.30
CA LEU A 36 14.68 -10.89 -8.81
C LEU A 36 13.98 -11.17 -10.16
N ALA A 37 14.58 -11.99 -11.03
CA ALA A 37 14.06 -12.29 -12.36
C ALA A 37 12.70 -13.00 -12.33
N GLY A 38 12.45 -13.88 -11.35
CA GLY A 38 11.15 -14.53 -11.15
C GLY A 38 10.18 -13.75 -10.26
N SER A 39 10.61 -12.63 -9.67
CA SER A 39 9.81 -11.89 -8.69
C SER A 39 8.77 -10.95 -9.28
N GLY A 40 8.59 -10.91 -10.61
CA GLY A 40 7.72 -9.92 -11.28
C GLY A 40 6.29 -9.87 -10.73
N LEU A 41 5.65 -11.03 -10.55
CA LEU A 41 4.29 -11.12 -9.98
C LEU A 41 4.26 -10.72 -8.49
N TYR A 42 5.32 -11.03 -7.75
CA TYR A 42 5.50 -10.56 -6.38
C TYR A 42 5.60 -9.02 -6.33
N GLN A 43 6.39 -8.40 -7.22
CA GLN A 43 6.52 -6.94 -7.29
C GLN A 43 5.20 -6.27 -7.67
N LEU A 44 4.44 -6.87 -8.59
CA LEU A 44 3.09 -6.40 -8.95
C LEU A 44 2.15 -6.42 -7.74
N ARG A 45 2.15 -7.51 -6.97
CA ARG A 45 1.37 -7.61 -5.72
C ARG A 45 1.78 -6.54 -4.71
N MET A 46 3.08 -6.29 -4.57
CA MET A 46 3.61 -5.27 -3.67
C MET A 46 3.23 -3.85 -4.12
N PHE A 47 3.23 -3.58 -5.43
CA PHE A 47 2.78 -2.30 -5.97
C PHE A 47 1.32 -2.00 -5.60
N PHE A 48 0.39 -2.92 -5.87
CA PHE A 48 -1.02 -2.72 -5.54
C PHE A 48 -1.24 -2.60 -4.02
N THR A 49 -0.54 -3.41 -3.23
CA THR A 49 -0.58 -3.31 -1.76
C THR A 49 -0.11 -1.93 -1.28
N GLY A 50 1.01 -1.43 -1.81
CA GLY A 50 1.54 -0.10 -1.50
C GLY A 50 0.59 1.03 -1.92
N MET A 51 -0.05 0.90 -3.09
CA MET A 51 -1.00 1.89 -3.58
C MET A 51 -2.25 1.99 -2.69
N ILE A 52 -2.83 0.85 -2.31
CA ILE A 52 -4.06 0.80 -1.52
C ILE A 52 -3.79 1.24 -0.07
N SER A 53 -2.66 0.81 0.50
CA SER A 53 -2.23 1.23 1.84
C SER A 53 -1.92 2.73 1.93
N ALA A 54 -1.54 3.38 0.83
CA ALA A 54 -1.40 4.84 0.76
C ALA A 54 -2.74 5.55 0.53
N LEU A 55 -3.63 5.01 -0.31
CA LEU A 55 -4.94 5.62 -0.62
C LEU A 55 -5.89 5.62 0.56
N MET A 56 -6.10 4.48 1.21
CA MET A 56 -7.15 4.33 2.23
C MET A 56 -6.99 5.30 3.41
N PRO A 57 -5.82 5.42 4.07
CA PRO A 57 -5.63 6.39 5.13
C PRO A 57 -5.74 7.84 4.63
N SER A 58 -5.36 8.10 3.38
CA SER A 58 -5.45 9.44 2.79
C SER A 58 -6.89 9.87 2.56
N LEU A 59 -7.76 8.95 2.15
CA LEU A 59 -9.20 9.19 2.02
C LEU A 59 -9.84 9.45 3.39
N ILE A 60 -9.54 8.62 4.40
CA ILE A 60 -10.02 8.83 5.78
C ILE A 60 -9.55 10.20 6.30
N LYS A 61 -8.30 10.58 5.99
CA LYS A 61 -7.75 11.87 6.39
C LYS A 61 -8.49 13.05 5.75
N LEU A 62 -9.05 12.92 4.55
CA LEU A 62 -9.90 13.97 3.96
C LEU A 62 -11.20 14.16 4.73
N ASP A 63 -11.79 13.07 5.21
CA ASP A 63 -13.03 13.13 6.00
C ASP A 63 -12.80 13.71 7.39
N CYS A 64 -11.63 13.44 7.99
CA CYS A 64 -11.31 13.88 9.36
C CYS A 64 -10.64 15.27 9.44
N VAL A 65 -9.99 15.77 8.38
CA VAL A 65 -9.21 17.02 8.40
C VAL A 65 -9.78 18.03 7.40
N PRO A 66 -10.59 19.00 7.87
CA PRO A 66 -11.07 20.09 7.04
C PRO A 66 -9.88 20.87 6.47
N LYS A 67 -9.81 21.03 5.13
CA LYS A 67 -8.72 21.70 4.38
C LYS A 67 -7.40 20.92 4.28
N SER A 68 -7.45 19.59 4.18
CA SER A 68 -6.28 18.81 3.79
C SER A 68 -5.70 19.31 2.45
N PRO A 69 -4.36 19.44 2.32
CA PRO A 69 -3.70 19.87 1.08
C PRO A 69 -3.89 18.87 -0.08
N VAL A 70 -4.36 17.65 0.21
CA VAL A 70 -4.55 16.54 -0.75
C VAL A 70 -6.02 16.38 -1.14
N SER A 71 -6.74 17.49 -1.34
CA SER A 71 -8.20 17.45 -1.58
C SER A 71 -8.59 17.02 -2.99
N SER A 72 -7.67 17.10 -3.97
CA SER A 72 -7.96 16.71 -5.35
C SER A 72 -7.78 15.19 -5.54
N PRO A 73 -8.72 14.50 -6.22
CA PRO A 73 -8.59 13.08 -6.53
C PRO A 73 -7.33 12.77 -7.36
N PHE A 74 -6.90 13.72 -8.19
CA PHE A 74 -5.66 13.59 -8.95
C PHE A 74 -4.42 13.60 -8.03
N MET A 75 -4.39 14.48 -7.03
CA MET A 75 -3.29 14.52 -6.05
C MET A 75 -3.25 13.27 -5.18
N LEU A 76 -4.42 12.73 -4.80
CA LEU A 76 -4.49 11.45 -4.09
C LEU A 76 -3.93 10.30 -4.92
N LEU A 77 -4.30 10.23 -6.21
CA LEU A 77 -3.78 9.22 -7.12
C LEU A 77 -2.26 9.35 -7.29
N LEU A 78 -1.77 10.58 -7.51
CA LEU A 78 -0.33 10.83 -7.66
C LEU A 78 0.45 10.47 -6.38
N PHE A 79 -0.09 10.80 -5.21
CA PHE A 79 0.44 10.38 -3.92
C PHE A 79 0.47 8.85 -3.80
N ALA A 80 -0.63 8.18 -4.13
CA ALA A 80 -0.72 6.73 -4.05
C ALA A 80 0.29 6.00 -4.96
N VAL A 81 0.40 6.45 -6.22
CA VAL A 81 1.31 5.87 -7.20
C VAL A 81 2.77 6.10 -6.81
N SER A 82 3.11 7.31 -6.33
CA SER A 82 4.48 7.58 -5.86
C SER A 82 4.85 6.74 -4.64
N GLN A 83 3.93 6.58 -3.69
CA GLN A 83 4.12 5.70 -2.53
C GLN A 83 4.25 4.23 -2.93
N ALA A 84 3.43 3.76 -3.87
CA ALA A 84 3.53 2.42 -4.43
C ALA A 84 4.86 2.17 -5.15
N ALA A 85 5.37 3.16 -5.89
CA ALA A 85 6.66 3.08 -6.56
C ALA A 85 7.81 2.96 -5.55
N ILE A 86 7.77 3.74 -4.46
CA ILE A 86 8.77 3.64 -3.37
C ILE A 86 8.70 2.28 -2.69
N PHE A 87 7.49 1.79 -2.44
CA PHE A 87 7.25 0.48 -1.82
C PHE A 87 7.81 -0.66 -2.69
N LEU A 88 7.54 -0.63 -4.00
CA LEU A 88 8.08 -1.57 -4.97
C LEU A 88 9.61 -1.47 -5.03
N LEU A 89 10.16 -0.26 -5.17
CA LEU A 89 11.60 -0.06 -5.26
C LEU A 89 12.33 -0.57 -4.03
N THR A 90 11.81 -0.30 -2.84
CA THR A 90 12.39 -0.77 -1.58
C THR A 90 12.38 -2.30 -1.52
N ASN A 91 11.26 -2.94 -1.88
CA ASN A 91 11.16 -4.40 -1.92
C ASN A 91 12.07 -5.03 -3.00
N ALA A 92 12.19 -4.40 -4.16
CA ALA A 92 13.07 -4.86 -5.24
C ALA A 92 14.55 -4.77 -4.83
N LEU A 93 14.96 -3.68 -4.18
CA LEU A 93 16.33 -3.51 -3.68
C LEU A 93 16.68 -4.54 -2.60
N ILE A 94 15.76 -4.81 -1.68
CA ILE A 94 15.99 -5.83 -0.63
C ILE A 94 16.05 -7.22 -1.27
N SER A 95 15.13 -7.54 -2.19
CA SER A 95 15.14 -8.81 -2.93
C SER A 95 16.43 -9.01 -3.72
N LEU A 96 16.96 -7.94 -4.33
CA LEU A 96 18.25 -7.97 -5.02
C LEU A 96 19.42 -8.21 -4.05
N ALA A 97 19.39 -7.57 -2.87
CA ALA A 97 20.44 -7.70 -1.87
C ALA A 97 20.43 -9.07 -1.15
N SER A 98 19.25 -9.65 -0.91
CA SER A 98 19.10 -10.95 -0.27
C SER A 98 19.24 -12.12 -1.25
N GLY A 99 19.05 -11.88 -2.55
CA GLY A 99 18.98 -12.92 -3.57
C GLY A 99 17.74 -13.82 -3.45
N VAL A 100 16.79 -13.47 -2.58
CA VAL A 100 15.61 -14.29 -2.26
C VAL A 100 14.38 -13.39 -2.14
N PHE A 101 13.26 -13.83 -2.72
CA PHE A 101 11.92 -13.30 -2.48
C PHE A 101 11.04 -14.39 -1.85
N PRO A 102 9.92 -14.10 -1.18
CA PRO A 102 9.43 -12.79 -0.76
C PRO A 102 10.35 -12.17 0.31
N VAL A 103 10.37 -10.83 0.37
CA VAL A 103 11.15 -10.10 1.37
C VAL A 103 10.50 -10.31 2.76
N PRO A 104 11.27 -10.65 3.81
CA PRO A 104 10.73 -10.77 5.15
C PRO A 104 10.15 -9.42 5.60
N LEU A 105 8.92 -9.46 6.14
CA LEU A 105 8.21 -8.26 6.60
C LEU A 105 8.05 -7.18 5.51
N SER A 106 7.88 -7.57 4.24
CA SER A 106 7.76 -6.67 3.08
C SER A 106 6.76 -5.52 3.23
N LEU A 107 5.71 -5.71 4.03
CA LEU A 107 4.71 -4.69 4.38
C LEU A 107 5.29 -3.56 5.25
N PHE A 108 6.29 -3.87 6.07
CA PHE A 108 6.88 -2.95 7.04
C PHE A 108 8.20 -2.34 6.57
N THR A 109 8.95 -3.03 5.71
CA THR A 109 10.29 -2.60 5.26
C THR A 109 10.29 -1.22 4.59
N ALA A 110 9.21 -0.88 3.89
CA ALA A 110 9.08 0.39 3.17
C ALA A 110 8.41 1.52 3.97
N ILE A 111 7.99 1.29 5.23
CA ILE A 111 7.28 2.30 6.03
C ILE A 111 8.12 3.57 6.18
N ILE A 112 9.40 3.43 6.54
CA ILE A 112 10.28 4.58 6.75
C ILE A 112 10.48 5.38 5.44
N PRO A 113 10.91 4.76 4.33
CA PRO A 113 10.99 5.45 3.04
C PRO A 113 9.70 6.15 2.60
N MET A 114 8.56 5.46 2.74
CA MET A 114 7.24 6.00 2.39
C MET A 114 6.86 7.20 3.26
N ALA A 115 7.10 7.13 4.56
CA ALA A 115 6.82 8.23 5.49
C ALA A 115 7.67 9.47 5.17
N VAL A 116 8.97 9.28 4.89
CA VAL A 116 9.89 10.36 4.50
C VAL A 116 9.44 11.00 3.19
N ALA A 117 9.17 10.21 2.15
CA ALA A 117 8.72 10.72 0.87
C ALA A 117 7.36 11.41 0.95
N GLY A 118 6.43 10.85 1.74
CA GLY A 118 5.12 11.43 1.96
C GLY A 118 5.20 12.78 2.68
N ARG A 119 6.11 12.91 3.65
CA ARG A 119 6.43 14.20 4.25
C ARG A 119 6.99 15.15 3.20
N LEU A 120 8.01 14.77 2.43
CA LEU A 120 8.65 15.64 1.43
C LEU A 120 7.65 16.17 0.38
N MET A 121 6.74 15.33 -0.12
CA MET A 121 5.73 15.74 -1.09
C MET A 121 4.77 16.82 -0.56
N PHE A 122 4.53 16.85 0.76
CA PHE A 122 3.61 17.79 1.40
C PHE A 122 4.30 18.79 2.34
N TYR A 123 5.64 18.81 2.40
CA TYR A 123 6.43 19.67 3.30
C TYR A 123 6.49 21.14 2.84
N ARG A 124 5.92 21.47 1.68
CA ARG A 124 5.85 22.84 1.16
C ARG A 124 4.40 23.21 0.82
N ARG A 125 3.64 23.55 1.85
CA ARG A 125 2.51 24.49 1.82
C ARG A 125 2.15 24.90 3.24
#